data_AF-A0A0A1VTZ8-F1
#
_entry.id   AF-A0A0A1VTZ8-F1
#
_cell.length_a   1.000
_cell.length_b   1.000
_cell.length_c   1.000
_cell.angle_alpha   90.00
_cell.angle_beta   90.00
_cell.angle_gamma   90.00
#
_symmetry.space_group_name_H-M   'P 1'
#
loop_
_entity.id
_entity.type
_entity.pdbx_description
1 polymer ?
#
loop_
_entity_poly.entity_id
_entity_poly.type
_entity_poly.pdbx_seq_one_letter_code
_entity_poly.pdbx_strand_id
1 'polypeptide(L)'
;MTNPTIEFFVGLSEELSGVSLRQNKNTGIRNVLMTFKTLKAIERFQSFTTRTYGDLRLTDEEGVITVIPNSTKFIFGGDEGDEIQRVECGFEITDEHWERFMRFMNRYAAANGMGYQDK
;
A
#
# COMPACT_ATOMS: atom_id res chain seq x y z
N MET A 1 4.69 -21.52 -5.51
CA MET A 1 4.78 -20.08 -5.84
C MET A 1 3.80 -19.37 -4.93
N THR A 2 4.29 -18.52 -4.03
CA THR A 2 3.42 -17.71 -3.16
C THR A 2 3.04 -16.46 -3.94
N ASN A 3 1.75 -16.25 -4.18
CA ASN A 3 1.29 -15.04 -4.85
C ASN A 3 1.59 -13.83 -3.96
N PRO A 4 2.12 -12.73 -4.51
CA PRO A 4 2.44 -11.55 -3.74
C PRO A 4 1.15 -10.90 -3.18
N THR A 5 1.11 -10.65 -1.88
CA THR A 5 -0.04 -10.04 -1.19
C THR A 5 0.34 -8.75 -0.47
N ILE A 6 -0.63 -7.84 -0.39
CA ILE A 6 -0.56 -6.61 0.40
C ILE A 6 -1.66 -6.71 1.46
N GLU A 7 -1.30 -6.61 2.74
CA GLU A 7 -2.21 -6.89 3.84
C GLU A 7 -2.06 -5.82 4.94
N PHE A 8 -3.16 -5.16 5.30
CA PHE A 8 -3.24 -4.37 6.55
C PHE A 8 -3.61 -5.25 7.76
N PHE A 9 -4.27 -6.38 7.48
CA PHE A 9 -4.61 -7.40 8.47
C PHE A 9 -4.19 -8.76 7.94
N VAL A 10 -3.57 -9.56 8.80
CA VAL A 10 -3.05 -10.89 8.43
C VAL A 10 -4.15 -11.75 7.84
N GLY A 11 -3.93 -12.26 6.62
CA GLY A 11 -4.88 -13.09 5.91
C GLY A 11 -6.00 -12.33 5.19
N LEU A 12 -5.93 -10.99 5.14
CA LEU A 12 -6.83 -10.15 4.34
C LEU A 12 -6.03 -9.37 3.28
N SER A 13 -5.97 -9.94 2.08
CA SER A 13 -5.28 -9.32 0.94
C SER A 13 -6.10 -8.18 0.33
N GLU A 14 -5.46 -7.02 0.21
CA GLU A 14 -5.97 -5.84 -0.48
C GLU A 14 -5.56 -5.82 -1.96
N GLU A 15 -6.35 -5.08 -2.75
CA GLU A 15 -6.15 -4.92 -4.18
C GLU A 15 -5.62 -3.52 -4.49
N LEU A 16 -4.34 -3.44 -4.86
CA LEU A 16 -3.70 -2.19 -5.19
C LEU A 16 -4.20 -1.67 -6.53
N SER A 17 -4.65 -0.42 -6.56
CA SER A 17 -5.11 0.25 -7.78
C SER A 17 -4.03 1.10 -8.44
N GLY A 18 -3.02 1.52 -7.67
CA GLY A 18 -1.87 2.25 -8.20
C GLY A 18 -0.79 2.44 -7.15
N VAL A 19 0.43 2.73 -7.60
CA VAL A 19 1.57 3.09 -6.74
C VAL A 19 2.29 4.29 -7.34
N SER A 20 2.66 5.24 -6.50
CA SER A 20 3.53 6.36 -6.86
C SER A 20 4.77 6.34 -5.99
N LEU A 21 5.91 6.52 -6.64
CA LEU A 21 7.23 6.53 -6.00
C LEU A 21 7.81 7.94 -6.13
N ARG A 22 8.14 8.57 -5.00
CA ARG A 22 8.73 9.91 -4.98
C ARG A 22 9.98 9.92 -4.13
N GLN A 23 11.10 10.34 -4.71
CA GLN A 23 12.33 10.58 -3.95
C GLN A 23 12.41 12.05 -3.57
N ASN A 24 12.63 12.32 -2.28
CA ASN A 24 12.97 13.66 -1.84
C ASN A 24 14.40 13.98 -2.25
N LYS A 25 14.58 15.02 -3.10
CA LYS A 25 15.90 15.42 -3.63
C LYS A 25 16.88 15.88 -2.55
N ASN A 26 16.39 16.37 -1.42
CA ASN A 26 17.22 16.95 -0.37
C ASN A 26 17.61 15.93 0.71
N THR A 27 16.70 15.02 1.05
CA THR A 27 16.92 14.04 2.14
C THR A 27 17.26 12.64 1.64
N GLY A 28 17.10 12.36 0.34
CA GLY A 28 17.28 11.02 -0.23
C GLY A 28 16.14 10.04 0.08
N ILE A 29 15.29 10.36 1.06
CA ILE A 29 14.17 9.53 1.51
C ILE A 29 13.20 9.26 0.36
N ARG A 30 12.83 7.99 0.20
CA ARG A 30 11.86 7.54 -0.81
C ARG A 30 10.51 7.36 -0.15
N ASN A 31 9.53 8.09 -0.68
CA ASN A 31 8.14 8.01 -0.30
C ASN A 31 7.42 7.11 -1.29
N VAL A 32 6.66 6.17 -0.75
CA VAL A 32 5.75 5.31 -1.48
C VAL A 32 4.33 5.75 -1.16
N LEU A 33 3.52 5.99 -2.18
CA LEU A 33 2.10 6.24 -2.06
C LEU A 33 1.35 5.13 -2.77
N MET A 34 0.70 4.26 -2.00
CA MET A 34 -0.18 3.23 -2.50
C MET A 34 -1.62 3.73 -2.57
N THR A 35 -2.27 3.51 -3.69
CA THR A 35 -3.66 3.92 -3.93
C THR A 35 -4.53 2.69 -4.10
N PHE A 36 -5.66 2.67 -3.40
CA PHE A 36 -6.66 1.62 -3.43
C PHE A 36 -8.01 2.26 -3.78
N LYS A 37 -8.87 1.59 -4.57
CA LYS A 37 -10.26 2.03 -4.77
C LYS A 37 -11.04 2.01 -3.46
N THR A 38 -10.88 0.91 -2.71
CA THR A 38 -11.42 0.73 -1.37
C THR A 38 -10.50 -0.24 -0.62
N LEU A 39 -10.63 -0.33 0.70
CA LEU A 39 -9.94 -1.35 1.50
C LEU A 39 -10.97 -2.32 2.07
N LYS A 40 -10.78 -3.62 1.88
CA LYS A 40 -11.56 -4.66 2.55
C LYS A 40 -11.40 -4.56 4.06
N ALA A 41 -10.23 -4.08 4.50
CA ALA A 41 -9.92 -3.81 5.89
C ALA A 41 -10.83 -2.75 6.54
N ILE A 42 -11.49 -1.84 5.81
CA ILE A 42 -12.34 -0.78 6.39
C ILE A 42 -13.45 -1.36 7.28
N GLU A 43 -14.10 -2.43 6.82
CA GLU A 43 -15.15 -3.11 7.59
C GLU A 43 -14.61 -3.62 8.94
N ARG A 44 -13.32 -4.01 8.98
CA ARG A 44 -12.65 -4.46 10.20
C ARG A 44 -12.09 -3.30 11.02
N PHE A 45 -11.64 -2.21 10.39
CA PHE A 45 -11.12 -1.01 11.08
C PHE A 45 -12.17 -0.34 11.97
N GLN A 46 -13.45 -0.33 11.57
CA GLN A 46 -14.53 0.21 12.40
C GLN A 46 -14.64 -0.47 13.78
N SER A 47 -14.15 -1.70 13.92
CA SER A 47 -14.20 -2.47 15.17
C SER A 47 -12.96 -2.33 16.06
N PHE A 48 -11.86 -1.73 15.57
CA PHE A 48 -10.59 -1.63 16.30
C PHE A 48 -10.13 -0.16 16.41
N THR A 49 -10.78 0.61 17.28
CA THR A 49 -10.43 2.02 17.55
C THR A 49 -9.24 2.18 18.51
N THR A 50 -8.45 1.15 18.79
CA THR A 50 -7.31 1.32 19.70
C THR A 50 -6.20 0.29 19.45
N ARG A 51 -5.01 0.80 19.09
CA ARG A 51 -3.70 0.12 19.16
C ARG A 51 -3.42 -0.99 18.16
N THR A 52 -3.38 -0.62 16.89
CA THR A 52 -2.27 -0.88 15.96
C THR A 52 -2.78 -0.37 14.62
N TYR A 53 -2.23 0.74 14.12
CA TYR A 53 -2.26 0.91 12.67
C TYR A 53 -1.48 -0.29 12.17
N GLY A 54 -2.20 -1.32 11.71
CA GLY A 54 -1.61 -2.60 11.36
C GLY A 54 -0.44 -2.36 10.44
N ASP A 55 0.70 -2.89 10.82
CA ASP A 55 1.87 -2.99 9.96
C ASP A 55 1.42 -3.38 8.55
N LEU A 56 1.71 -2.56 7.55
CA LEU A 56 1.44 -2.90 6.17
C LEU A 56 2.42 -4.01 5.78
N ARG A 57 1.88 -5.19 5.50
CA ARG A 57 2.65 -6.38 5.16
C ARG A 57 2.63 -6.61 3.66
N LEU A 58 3.82 -6.64 3.07
CA LEU A 58 4.04 -6.98 1.67
C LEU A 58 4.70 -8.36 1.65
N THR A 59 3.94 -9.39 1.29
CA THR A 59 4.40 -10.78 1.36
C THR A 59 4.59 -11.34 -0.03
N ASP A 60 5.75 -11.91 -0.35
CA ASP A 60 5.99 -12.68 -1.57
C ASP A 60 6.84 -13.93 -1.25
N GLU A 61 7.40 -14.58 -2.27
CA GLU A 61 8.29 -15.74 -2.11
C GLU A 61 9.62 -15.43 -1.38
N GLU A 62 10.08 -14.17 -1.35
CA GLU A 62 11.29 -13.75 -0.63
C GLU A 62 11.02 -13.47 0.86
N GLY A 63 9.76 -13.51 1.31
CA GLY A 63 9.35 -13.28 2.68
C GLY A 63 8.43 -12.07 2.85
N VAL A 64 8.45 -11.47 4.04
CA VAL A 64 7.54 -10.38 4.43
C VAL A 64 8.33 -9.08 4.60
N ILE A 65 7.91 -8.03 3.92
CA ILE A 65 8.30 -6.65 4.21
C ILE A 65 7.21 -6.05 5.09
N THR A 66 7.60 -5.58 6.27
CA THR A 66 6.70 -4.86 7.18
C THR A 66 7.06 -3.39 7.14
N VAL A 67 6.09 -2.53 6.84
CA VAL A 67 6.25 -1.07 6.90
C VAL A 67 5.14 -0.44 7.74
N ILE A 68 5.47 0.67 8.40
CA ILE A 68 4.50 1.45 9.17
C ILE A 68 4.03 2.61 8.28
N PRO A 69 2.74 2.67 7.92
CA PRO A 69 2.18 3.83 7.22
C PRO A 69 2.36 5.10 8.03
N ASN A 70 2.89 6.16 7.40
CA ASN A 70 2.96 7.49 8.00
C ASN A 70 1.74 8.35 7.64
N SER A 71 0.94 7.93 6.65
CA SER A 71 -0.34 8.54 6.32
C SER A 71 -1.32 7.53 5.74
N THR A 72 -2.60 7.67 6.11
CA THR A 72 -3.71 6.95 5.48
C THR A 72 -4.86 7.94 5.33
N LYS A 73 -5.28 8.19 4.09
CA LYS A 73 -6.30 9.19 3.76
C LYS A 73 -7.42 8.54 2.98
N PHE A 74 -8.64 8.76 3.44
CA PHE A 74 -9.86 8.41 2.72
C PHE A 74 -10.28 9.63 1.91
N ILE A 75 -10.37 9.46 0.60
CA ILE A 75 -10.81 10.50 -0.31
C ILE A 75 -12.27 10.23 -0.62
N PHE A 76 -13.13 11.11 -0.12
CA PHE A 76 -14.57 11.04 -0.33
C PHE A 76 -15.00 11.90 -1.52
N GLY A 77 -16.12 11.55 -2.12
CA GLY A 77 -16.74 12.22 -3.27
C GLY A 77 -18.14 11.68 -3.53
N GLY A 78 -18.60 11.74 -4.78
CA GLY A 78 -19.99 11.45 -5.13
C GLY A 78 -20.89 12.68 -4.98
N ASP A 79 -22.15 12.54 -5.35
CA ASP A 79 -23.12 13.65 -5.38
C ASP A 79 -23.39 14.23 -3.99
N GLU A 80 -23.39 13.37 -2.95
CA GLU A 80 -23.57 13.77 -1.55
C GLU A 80 -22.23 13.94 -0.78
N GLY A 81 -21.10 13.53 -1.39
CA GLY A 81 -19.76 13.72 -0.83
C GLY A 81 -19.34 12.71 0.26
N ASP A 82 -20.10 11.65 0.46
CA ASP A 82 -19.88 10.62 1.48
C ASP A 82 -19.38 9.27 0.92
N GLU A 83 -19.28 9.13 -0.39
CA GLU A 83 -18.79 7.92 -1.05
C GLU A 83 -17.26 7.87 -1.06
N ILE A 84 -16.66 6.74 -0.65
CA ILE A 84 -15.22 6.52 -0.76
C ILE A 84 -14.83 6.36 -2.23
N GLN A 85 -14.08 7.33 -2.76
CA GLN A 85 -13.56 7.29 -4.12
C GLN A 85 -12.23 6.54 -4.20
N ARG A 86 -11.37 6.74 -3.19
CA ARG A 86 -10.10 6.01 -3.04
C ARG A 86 -9.55 6.14 -1.64
N VAL A 87 -8.62 5.25 -1.32
CA VAL A 87 -7.77 5.31 -0.13
C VAL A 87 -6.32 5.45 -0.56
N GLU A 88 -5.63 6.41 0.05
CA GLU A 88 -4.21 6.66 -0.17
C GLU A 88 -3.44 6.29 1.09
N CYS A 89 -2.47 5.38 0.96
CA CYS A 89 -1.59 4.92 2.04
C CYS A 89 -0.14 5.29 1.72
N GLY A 90 0.42 6.20 2.50
CA GLY A 90 1.80 6.66 2.37
C GLY A 90 2.72 6.03 3.41
N PHE A 91 3.93 5.66 3.00
CA PHE A 91 5.01 5.27 3.90
C PHE A 91 6.38 5.64 3.30
N GLU A 92 7.38 5.67 4.16
CA GLU A 92 8.76 5.89 3.79
C GLU A 92 9.52 4.57 3.74
N ILE A 93 10.47 4.48 2.82
CA ILE A 93 11.39 3.35 2.72
C ILE A 93 12.83 3.85 2.63
N THR A 94 13.72 3.19 3.37
CA THR A 94 15.15 3.46 3.34
C THR A 94 15.76 2.90 2.05
N ASP A 95 16.94 3.39 1.67
CA ASP A 95 17.65 2.88 0.49
C ASP A 95 18.01 1.38 0.63
N GLU A 96 18.29 0.90 1.86
CA GLU A 96 18.57 -0.52 2.14
C GLU A 96 17.38 -1.42 1.79
N HIS A 97 16.15 -0.99 2.07
CA HIS A 97 14.95 -1.77 1.79
C HIS A 97 14.35 -1.51 0.40
N TRP A 98 14.86 -0.49 -0.31
CA TRP A 98 14.34 -0.08 -1.61
C TRP A 98 14.37 -1.19 -2.65
N GLU A 99 15.52 -1.84 -2.83
CA GLU A 99 15.67 -2.91 -3.83
C GLU A 99 14.72 -4.07 -3.56
N ARG A 100 14.57 -4.42 -2.28
CA ARG A 100 13.67 -5.49 -1.84
C ARG A 100 12.21 -5.15 -2.13
N PHE A 101 11.81 -3.90 -1.91
CA PHE A 101 10.48 -3.40 -2.25
C PHE A 101 10.23 -3.37 -3.77
N MET A 102 11.19 -2.93 -4.56
CA MET A 102 11.05 -2.92 -6.03
C MET A 102 10.87 -4.35 -6.59
N ARG A 103 11.60 -5.34 -6.06
CA ARG A 103 11.40 -6.75 -6.43
C ARG A 103 10.00 -7.24 -6.07
N PHE A 104 9.49 -6.91 -4.88
CA PHE A 104 8.12 -7.19 -4.49
C PHE A 104 7.12 -6.57 -5.48
N MET A 105 7.25 -5.27 -5.76
CA MET A 105 6.33 -4.56 -6.66
C MET A 105 6.34 -5.12 -8.08
N ASN A 106 7.51 -5.52 -8.59
CA ASN A 106 7.60 -6.15 -9.91
C ASN A 106 6.85 -7.50 -9.94
N ARG A 107 6.97 -8.33 -8.89
CA ARG A 107 6.19 -9.57 -8.77
C ARG A 107 4.70 -9.29 -8.62
N TYR A 108 4.33 -8.34 -7.76
CA TYR A 108 2.94 -7.98 -7.53
C TYR A 108 2.28 -7.48 -8.81
N ALA A 109 2.97 -6.61 -9.56
CA ALA A 109 2.50 -6.11 -10.83
C ALA A 109 2.31 -7.24 -11.86
N ALA A 110 3.29 -8.15 -11.98
CA ALA A 110 3.19 -9.29 -12.89
C ALA A 110 2.02 -10.24 -12.53
N ALA A 111 1.79 -10.49 -11.24
CA ALA A 111 0.70 -11.36 -10.78
C ALA A 111 -0.70 -10.74 -10.92
N ASN A 112 -0.80 -9.41 -10.85
CA ASN A 112 -2.06 -8.68 -10.88
C ASN A 112 -2.30 -7.93 -12.22
N GLY A 113 -1.45 -8.16 -13.23
CA GLY A 113 -1.57 -7.51 -14.54
C GLY A 113 -1.41 -5.99 -14.50
N MET A 114 -0.70 -5.45 -13.50
CA MET A 114 -0.43 -4.01 -13.40
C MET A 114 0.71 -3.64 -14.35
N GLY A 115 0.50 -2.64 -15.18
CA GLY A 115 1.54 -2.05 -16.03
C GLY A 115 2.17 -0.81 -15.40
N TYR A 116 3.41 -0.52 -15.75
CA TYR A 116 3.98 0.80 -15.51
C TYR A 116 3.25 1.85 -16.36
N GLN A 117 2.84 2.95 -15.73
CA GLN A 117 2.40 4.15 -16.43
C GLN A 117 3.44 5.23 -16.17
N ASP A 118 4.26 5.54 -17.18
CA ASP A 118 5.06 6.76 -17.18
C ASP A 118 4.10 7.94 -17.33
N LYS A 119 4.08 8.84 -16.35
CA LYS A 119 3.39 10.13 -16.42
C LYS A 119 4.35 11.25 -16.03
#